data_AF-A0A387BER3-F1
#
_entry.id   AF-A0A387BER3-F1
#
_cell.length_a   1.000
_cell.length_b   1.000
_cell.length_c   1.000
_cell.angle_alpha   90.00
_cell.angle_beta   90.00
_cell.angle_gamma   90.00
#
_symmetry.space_group_name_H-M   'P 1'
#
loop_
_entity.id
_entity.type
_entity.pdbx_description
1 polymer ?
#
loop_
_entity_poly.entity_id
_entity_poly.type
_entity_poly.pdbx_seq_one_letter_code
_entity_poly.pdbx_strand_id
1 'polypeptide(L)'
;MSDDEWVVVLADWRRRHTWGGFLWPDSEPREQGPLRGREMLDEIEFLLSQGVHILLACQELRVRRGTVKHAARRHGRTGILDAFQAAVDAEAILFGRVA
;
A
#
# COMPACT_ATOMS: atom_id res chain seq x y z
N MET A 1 -3.73 -32.43 -8.97
CA MET A 1 -2.66 -31.74 -8.22
C MET A 1 -2.56 -32.40 -6.87
N SER A 2 -1.36 -32.83 -6.51
CA SER A 2 -1.10 -33.49 -5.23
C SER A 2 -0.76 -32.47 -4.13
N ASP A 3 -0.91 -32.85 -2.86
CA ASP A 3 -0.66 -31.96 -1.72
C ASP A 3 0.79 -31.43 -1.66
N ASP A 4 1.74 -32.20 -2.19
CA ASP A 4 3.15 -31.79 -2.26
C ASP A 4 3.41 -30.69 -3.30
N GLU A 5 2.63 -30.66 -4.39
CA GLU A 5 2.69 -29.57 -5.38
C GLU A 5 2.14 -28.26 -4.79
N TRP A 6 1.12 -28.34 -3.94
CA TRP A 6 0.55 -27.17 -3.26
C TRP A 6 1.53 -26.51 -2.32
N VAL A 7 2.37 -27.27 -1.62
CA VAL A 7 3.38 -26.72 -0.70
C VAL A 7 4.44 -25.93 -1.47
N VAL A 8 4.89 -26.42 -2.63
CA VAL A 8 5.88 -25.72 -3.47
C VAL A 8 5.27 -24.45 -4.08
N VAL A 9 4.04 -24.51 -4.57
CA VAL A 9 3.31 -23.35 -5.10
C VAL A 9 3.07 -22.32 -4.00
N LEU A 10 2.64 -22.73 -2.80
CA LEU A 10 2.43 -21.82 -1.67
C LEU A 10 3.74 -21.24 -1.13
N ALA A 11 4.85 -21.98 -1.18
CA ALA A 11 6.16 -21.49 -0.76
C ALA A 11 6.75 -20.50 -1.78
N ASP A 12 6.63 -20.76 -3.08
CA ASP A 12 7.02 -19.83 -4.15
C ASP A 12 6.11 -18.61 -4.18
N TRP A 13 4.79 -18.80 -3.98
CA TRP A 13 3.82 -17.73 -3.80
C TRP A 13 4.13 -16.89 -2.57
N ARG A 14 4.39 -17.49 -1.39
CA ARG A 14 4.84 -16.74 -0.21
C ARG A 14 6.13 -16.00 -0.49
N ARG A 15 7.11 -16.60 -1.16
CA ARG A 15 8.39 -15.95 -1.49
C ARG A 15 8.19 -14.71 -2.39
N ARG A 16 7.23 -14.78 -3.32
CA ARG A 16 6.88 -13.68 -4.25
C ARG A 16 5.93 -12.64 -3.65
N HIS A 17 5.12 -13.00 -2.64
CA HIS A 17 4.01 -12.17 -2.14
C HIS A 17 4.10 -11.77 -0.64
N THR A 18 5.04 -12.30 0.14
CA THR A 18 5.28 -11.84 1.53
C THR A 18 6.25 -10.66 1.64
N TRP A 19 6.87 -10.24 0.54
CA TRP A 19 7.55 -8.95 0.48
C TRP A 19 6.64 -7.84 -0.03
N GLY A 20 5.55 -7.54 0.69
CA GLY A 20 5.06 -6.16 0.74
C GLY A 20 3.60 -5.85 0.54
N GLY A 21 2.71 -6.68 1.07
CA GLY A 21 1.31 -6.32 1.20
C GLY A 21 0.45 -7.05 0.19
N PHE A 22 -0.66 -7.55 0.72
CA PHE A 22 -1.74 -8.25 0.04
C PHE A 22 -2.03 -7.65 -1.35
N LEU A 23 -1.85 -8.44 -2.40
CA LEU A 23 -2.35 -8.15 -3.74
C LEU A 23 -3.60 -9.02 -3.94
N TRP A 24 -4.75 -8.43 -4.26
CA TRP A 24 -5.95 -9.20 -4.55
C TRP A 24 -5.75 -9.98 -5.86
N PRO A 25 -6.24 -11.23 -5.99
CA PRO A 25 -6.02 -12.07 -7.18
C PRO A 25 -6.36 -11.39 -8.51
N ASP A 26 -7.30 -10.44 -8.48
CA ASP A 26 -7.87 -9.80 -9.67
C ASP A 26 -7.18 -8.48 -10.09
N SER A 27 -6.05 -8.13 -9.48
CA SER A 27 -5.39 -6.84 -9.78
C SER A 27 -4.37 -6.95 -10.91
N GLU A 28 -4.60 -6.24 -12.01
CA GLU A 28 -3.75 -6.26 -13.21
C GLU A 28 -2.39 -5.59 -12.98
N PRO A 29 -1.28 -6.16 -13.49
CA PRO A 29 0.04 -5.55 -13.40
C PRO A 29 0.07 -4.18 -14.09
N ARG A 30 0.73 -3.18 -13.47
CA ARG A 30 1.02 -1.91 -14.17
C ARG A 30 1.96 -2.18 -15.34
N GLU A 31 1.63 -1.62 -16.51
CA GLU A 31 2.46 -1.67 -17.73
C GLU A 31 3.78 -0.89 -17.58
N GLN A 32 3.77 0.14 -16.73
CA GLN A 32 4.92 0.98 -16.43
C GLN A 32 5.59 0.49 -15.15
N GLY A 33 6.92 0.42 -15.14
CA GLY A 33 7.72 -0.12 -14.04
C GLY A 33 7.41 0.49 -12.65
N PRO A 34 7.94 -0.10 -11.57
CA PRO A 34 7.54 0.30 -10.22
C PRO A 34 7.90 1.77 -9.95
N LEU A 35 6.90 2.56 -9.53
CA LEU A 35 7.10 3.95 -9.11
C LEU A 35 8.06 4.01 -7.91
N ARG A 36 8.98 4.99 -7.91
CA ARG A 36 9.98 5.16 -6.84
C ARG A 36 10.07 6.60 -6.37
N GLY A 37 10.51 6.78 -5.12
CA GLY A 37 10.91 8.09 -4.60
C GLY A 37 9.82 9.15 -4.74
N ARG A 38 10.11 10.24 -5.46
CA ARG A 38 9.18 11.35 -5.66
C ARG A 38 8.02 11.01 -6.58
N GLU A 39 8.24 10.27 -7.67
CA GLU A 39 7.17 9.91 -8.63
C GLU A 39 6.05 9.12 -7.95
N MET A 40 6.42 8.20 -7.05
CA MET A 40 5.46 7.48 -6.21
C MET A 40 4.64 8.43 -5.33
N LEU A 41 5.28 9.44 -4.74
CA LEU A 41 4.59 10.39 -3.85
C LEU A 41 3.67 11.33 -4.64
N ASP A 42 4.10 11.76 -5.83
CA ASP A 42 3.32 12.63 -6.70
C ASP A 42 2.04 11.92 -7.17
N GLU A 43 2.13 10.63 -7.51
CA GLU A 43 0.98 9.80 -7.85
C GLU A 43 0.03 9.59 -6.66
N ILE A 44 0.58 9.42 -5.44
CA ILE A 44 -0.25 9.35 -4.22
C ILE A 44 -0.98 10.67 -4.00
N GLU A 45 -0.30 11.81 -4.13
CA GLU A 45 -0.93 13.14 -4.01
C GLU A 45 -2.00 13.34 -5.07
N PHE A 46 -1.77 12.88 -6.31
CA PHE A 46 -2.78 12.88 -7.35
C PHE A 46 -4.01 12.07 -6.94
N LEU A 47 -3.86 10.82 -6.49
CA LEU A 47 -4.99 9.98 -6.05
C LEU A 47 -5.73 10.61 -4.86
N LEU A 48 -5.01 11.17 -3.88
CA LEU A 48 -5.61 11.92 -2.77
C LEU A 48 -6.43 13.11 -3.27
N SER A 49 -5.94 13.86 -4.28
CA SER A 49 -6.67 14.98 -4.87
C SER A 49 -7.99 14.56 -5.56
N GLN A 50 -8.07 13.30 -6.01
CA GLN A 50 -9.28 12.70 -6.55
C GLN A 50 -10.22 12.13 -5.47
N GLY A 51 -9.89 12.33 -4.19
CA GLY A 51 -10.67 11.83 -3.05
C GLY A 51 -10.41 10.36 -2.71
N VAL A 52 -9.39 9.72 -3.28
CA VAL A 52 -9.03 8.33 -2.95
C VAL A 52 -8.43 8.27 -1.55
N HIS A 53 -8.87 7.32 -0.74
CA HIS A 53 -8.32 7.10 0.60
C HIS A 53 -6.85 6.66 0.54
N ILE A 54 -5.98 7.17 1.43
CA ILE A 54 -4.52 6.92 1.40
C ILE A 54 -4.14 5.43 1.40
N LEU A 55 -4.93 4.59 2.08
CA LEU A 55 -4.67 3.14 2.12
C LEU A 55 -5.00 2.46 0.78
N LEU A 56 -6.05 2.94 0.09
CA LEU A 56 -6.41 2.48 -1.25
C LEU A 56 -5.40 2.97 -2.28
N ALA A 57 -4.92 4.21 -2.16
CA ALA A 57 -3.86 4.73 -3.02
C ALA A 57 -2.57 3.90 -2.90
N CYS A 58 -2.16 3.51 -1.68
CA CYS A 58 -1.01 2.61 -1.49
C CYS A 58 -1.22 1.24 -2.16
N GLN A 59 -2.44 0.72 -2.13
CA GLN A 59 -2.80 -0.56 -2.73
C GLN A 59 -2.78 -0.48 -4.26
N GLU A 60 -3.41 0.55 -4.83
CA GLU A 60 -3.46 0.82 -6.28
C GLU A 60 -2.05 0.88 -6.87
N LEU A 61 -1.16 1.59 -6.17
CA LEU A 61 0.23 1.76 -6.59
C LEU A 61 1.15 0.61 -6.17
N ARG A 62 0.62 -0.38 -5.45
CA ARG A 62 1.36 -1.56 -4.96
C ARG A 62 2.59 -1.18 -4.12
N VAL A 63 2.44 -0.18 -3.27
CA VAL A 63 3.52 0.34 -2.41
C VAL A 63 3.21 0.14 -0.94
N ARG A 64 4.24 -0.21 -0.16
CA ARG A 64 4.09 -0.40 1.29
C ARG A 64 3.86 0.95 1.97
N ARG A 65 2.90 0.98 2.91
CA ARG A 65 2.65 2.13 3.79
C ARG A 65 3.93 2.66 4.46
N GLY A 66 4.79 1.76 4.95
CA GLY A 66 6.07 2.11 5.56
C GLY A 66 7.04 2.79 4.59
N THR A 67 7.11 2.32 3.35
CA THR A 67 7.92 2.92 2.28
C THR A 67 7.40 4.32 1.94
N VAL A 68 6.08 4.47 1.79
CA VAL A 68 5.46 5.77 1.54
C VAL A 68 5.72 6.74 2.70
N LYS A 69 5.48 6.33 3.95
CA LYS A 69 5.74 7.16 5.14
C LYS A 69 7.20 7.57 5.24
N HIS A 70 8.14 6.65 4.96
CA HIS A 70 9.57 6.96 4.96
C HIS A 70 9.92 7.98 3.88
N ALA A 71 9.47 7.76 2.64
CA ALA A 71 9.71 8.66 1.53
C ALA A 71 9.06 10.04 1.75
N ALA A 72 7.82 10.08 2.26
CA ALA A 72 7.11 11.31 2.58
C ALA A 72 7.85 12.14 3.63
N ARG A 73 8.38 11.53 4.70
CA ARG A 73 9.25 12.22 5.67
C ARG A 73 10.52 12.74 5.03
N ARG A 74 11.22 11.91 4.25
CA ARG A 74 12.46 12.28 3.56
C ARG A 74 12.28 13.45 2.60
N HIS A 75 11.10 13.55 1.98
CA HIS A 75 10.79 14.56 0.96
C HIS A 75 9.87 15.68 1.46
N GLY A 76 9.56 15.75 2.75
CA GLY A 76 8.75 16.83 3.34
C GLY A 76 7.29 16.86 2.88
N ARG A 77 6.70 15.71 2.48
CA ARG A 77 5.31 15.61 2.02
C ARG A 77 4.35 15.46 3.20
N THR A 78 4.13 16.55 3.95
CA THR A 78 3.30 16.54 5.17
C THR A 78 1.86 16.09 4.92
N GLY A 79 1.24 16.53 3.81
CA GLY A 79 -0.14 16.14 3.48
C GLY A 79 -0.36 14.62 3.36
N ILE A 80 0.65 13.87 2.88
CA ILE A 80 0.58 12.40 2.85
C ILE A 80 0.63 11.81 4.26
N LEU A 81 1.46 12.39 5.15
CA LEU A 81 1.57 11.94 6.53
C LEU A 81 0.29 12.23 7.32
N ASP A 82 -0.30 13.40 7.09
CA ASP A 82 -1.57 13.80 7.70
C ASP A 82 -2.71 12.89 7.23
N ALA A 83 -2.74 12.54 5.95
CA ALA A 83 -3.71 11.58 5.41
C ALA A 83 -3.58 10.19 6.09
N PHE A 84 -2.35 9.74 6.36
CA PHE A 84 -2.14 8.50 7.13
C PHE A 84 -2.62 8.61 8.58
N GLN A 85 -2.47 9.78 9.22
CA GLN A 85 -2.94 9.99 10.58
C GLN A 85 -4.47 9.98 10.62
N ALA A 86 -5.12 10.71 9.71
CA ALA A 86 -6.56 10.75 9.58
C ALA A 86 -7.17 9.34 9.37
N ALA A 87 -6.50 8.49 8.59
CA ALA A 87 -6.93 7.09 8.42
C ALA A 87 -6.88 6.28 9.72
N VAL A 88 -5.84 6.48 10.54
CA VAL A 88 -5.71 5.82 11.87
C VAL A 88 -6.80 6.32 12.82
N ASP A 89 -7.05 7.62 12.82
CA ASP A 89 -8.06 8.24 13.68
C ASP A 89 -9.47 7.73 13.31
N ALA A 90 -9.76 7.62 12.01
CA ALA A 90 -11.02 7.05 11.51
C ALA A 90 -11.18 5.57 11.92
N GLU A 91 -10.13 4.76 11.82
CA GLU A 91 -10.14 3.37 12.31
C GLU A 91 -10.40 3.33 13.83
N ALA A 92 -9.76 4.21 14.61
CA ALA A 92 -9.94 4.25 16.07
C ALA A 92 -11.40 4.56 16.46
N ILE A 93 -12.05 5.48 15.75
CA ILE A 93 -13.47 5.81 15.93
C ILE A 93 -14.35 4.60 15.61
N LEU A 94 -14.14 3.97 14.45
CA LEU A 94 -14.97 2.84 13.99
C LEU A 94 -14.88 1.62 14.90
N PHE A 95 -13.71 1.36 15.48
CA PHE A 95 -13.50 0.21 16.37
C PHE A 95 -13.66 0.54 17.86
N GLY A 96 -14.17 1.73 18.19
CA GLY A 96 -14.45 2.13 19.58
C GLY A 96 -13.21 2.13 20.47
N ARG A 97 -12.02 2.32 19.89
CA ARG A 97 -10.72 2.35 20.59
C ARG A 97 -10.31 3.76 21.03
N VAL A 98 -11.28 4.67 21.08
CA VAL A 98 -11.08 6.00 21.64
C VAL A 98 -11.06 5.84 23.17
N ALA A 99 -9.91 6.10 23.78
CA ALA A 99 -9.75 6.18 25.23
C ALA A 99 -10.48 7.39 25.81
#